data_AF-A0A5C9BG27-F1
#
_entry.id   AF-A0A5C9BG27-F1
#
_cell.length_a   1.000
_cell.length_b   1.000
_cell.length_c   1.000
_cell.angle_alpha   90.00
_cell.angle_beta   90.00
_cell.angle_gamma   90.00
#
_symmetry.space_group_name_H-M   'P 1'
#
loop_
_entity.id
_entity.type
_entity.pdbx_description
1 polymer ?
#
loop_
_entity_poly.entity_id
_entity_poly.type
_entity_poly.pdbx_seq_one_letter_code
_entity_poly.pdbx_strand_id
1 'polypeptide(L)'
;MLVDYDKCIGCKYCSWACPYGARELDEKQRVMKKCTLCVDRIYSATLPEADRRPSCVMACPPGARLFGDIHDPDSVVSRAIRENGGYTLMPEWGTQPSNHYLPRRKTAIAVHDDQLVRADNPLKIDGKLPKPSRQLPTLDDVTSW
;
A
#
# COMPACT_ATOMS: atom_id res chain seq x y z
N MET A 1 -15.82 0.31 -9.33
CA MET A 1 -15.85 -0.15 -10.73
C MET A 1 -15.16 -1.51 -10.87
N LEU A 2 -15.86 -2.53 -11.38
CA LEU A 2 -15.33 -3.86 -11.70
C LEU A 2 -15.08 -4.00 -13.22
N VAL A 3 -14.30 -5.00 -13.63
CA VAL A 3 -14.17 -5.37 -15.05
C VAL A 3 -15.06 -6.60 -15.26
N ASP A 4 -15.99 -6.49 -16.20
CA ASP A 4 -16.79 -7.62 -16.69
C ASP A 4 -15.94 -8.40 -17.70
N TYR A 5 -15.61 -9.66 -17.37
CA TYR A 5 -14.69 -10.46 -18.17
C TYR A 5 -15.33 -10.97 -19.47
N ASP A 6 -16.65 -11.13 -19.50
CA ASP A 6 -17.36 -11.61 -20.71
C ASP A 6 -17.47 -10.49 -21.76
N LYS A 7 -17.43 -9.23 -21.31
CA LYS A 7 -17.45 -8.04 -22.19
C LYS A 7 -16.05 -7.50 -22.50
N CYS A 8 -15.02 -7.97 -21.80
CA CYS A 8 -13.68 -7.42 -21.96
C CYS A 8 -13.00 -7.97 -23.22
N ILE A 9 -12.68 -7.09 -24.17
CA ILE A 9 -11.99 -7.45 -25.43
C ILE A 9 -10.46 -7.28 -25.35
N GLY A 10 -9.90 -6.98 -24.18
CA GLY A 10 -8.44 -6.87 -24.01
C GLY A 10 -7.77 -5.68 -24.71
N CYS A 11 -8.50 -4.64 -25.10
CA CYS A 11 -7.97 -3.49 -25.87
C CYS A 11 -6.98 -2.59 -25.10
N LYS A 12 -6.76 -2.81 -23.81
CA LYS A 12 -5.86 -2.04 -22.92
C LYS A 12 -6.17 -0.55 -22.73
N TYR A 13 -7.19 0.00 -23.38
CA TYR A 13 -7.53 1.43 -23.27
C TYR A 13 -7.79 1.86 -21.82
N CYS A 14 -8.42 1.00 -21.02
CA CYS A 14 -8.65 1.29 -19.61
C CYS A 14 -7.37 1.31 -18.75
N SER A 15 -6.30 0.62 -19.17
CA SER A 15 -4.98 0.72 -18.52
C SER A 15 -4.34 2.06 -18.83
N TRP A 16 -4.35 2.46 -20.10
CA TRP A 16 -3.87 3.77 -20.54
C TRP A 16 -4.61 4.94 -19.86
N ALA A 17 -5.93 4.84 -19.70
CA ALA A 17 -6.74 5.88 -19.07
C ALA A 17 -6.60 5.95 -17.54
N CYS A 18 -6.01 4.94 -16.89
CA CYS A 18 -5.90 4.90 -15.44
C CYS A 18 -4.64 5.63 -14.98
N PRO A 19 -4.75 6.77 -14.27
CA PRO A 19 -3.57 7.54 -13.84
C PRO A 19 -2.71 6.77 -12.82
N TYR A 20 -3.29 5.75 -12.17
CA TYR A 20 -2.64 4.94 -11.16
C TYR A 20 -1.90 3.72 -11.71
N GLY A 21 -2.00 3.43 -13.01
CA GLY A 21 -1.47 2.18 -13.58
C GLY A 21 -2.07 0.91 -12.95
N ALA A 22 -3.26 1.00 -12.34
CA ALA A 22 -3.81 -0.07 -11.50
C ALA A 22 -4.56 -1.17 -12.28
N ARG A 23 -4.32 -1.28 -13.60
CA ARG A 23 -4.97 -2.26 -14.47
C ARG A 23 -3.96 -2.96 -15.36
N GLU A 24 -3.99 -4.29 -15.32
CA GLU A 24 -3.05 -5.16 -16.00
C GLU A 24 -3.78 -6.12 -16.96
N LEU A 25 -3.15 -6.48 -18.07
CA LEU A 25 -3.70 -7.49 -18.96
C LEU A 25 -3.32 -8.89 -18.46
N ASP A 26 -4.30 -9.77 -18.29
CA ASP A 26 -4.03 -11.21 -18.21
C ASP A 26 -3.75 -11.73 -19.62
N GLU A 27 -2.50 -12.07 -19.92
CA GLU A 27 -2.10 -12.51 -21.26
C GLU A 27 -2.72 -13.85 -21.68
N LYS A 28 -3.04 -14.71 -20.71
CA LYS A 28 -3.64 -16.02 -20.97
C LYS A 28 -5.11 -15.90 -21.28
N GLN A 29 -5.85 -15.15 -20.46
CA GLN A 29 -7.29 -14.96 -20.64
C GLN A 29 -7.62 -13.83 -21.64
N ARG A 30 -6.64 -12.99 -21.98
CA ARG A 30 -6.79 -11.79 -22.83
C ARG A 30 -7.82 -10.78 -22.30
N VAL A 31 -8.01 -10.73 -20.98
CA VAL A 31 -8.91 -9.78 -20.31
C VAL A 31 -8.16 -8.91 -19.31
N MET A 32 -8.66 -7.71 -19.06
CA MET A 32 -8.08 -6.80 -18.09
C MET A 32 -8.42 -7.21 -16.66
N LYS A 33 -7.42 -7.18 -15.78
CA LYS A 33 -7.52 -7.42 -14.35
C LYS A 33 -7.13 -6.16 -13.58
N LYS A 34 -7.62 -6.07 -12.34
CA LYS A 34 -7.32 -5.01 -11.37
C LYS A 34 -7.68 -5.51 -9.98
N CYS A 35 -7.21 -4.81 -8.95
CA CYS A 35 -7.72 -5.02 -7.60
C CYS A 35 -9.26 -4.85 -7.58
N THR A 36 -9.96 -5.84 -7.03
CA THR A 36 -11.42 -5.82 -6.85
C THR A 36 -11.82 -5.58 -5.39
N LEU A 37 -10.86 -5.20 -4.54
CA LEU A 37 -11.02 -5.16 -3.08
C LEU A 37 -11.51 -6.50 -2.50
N CYS A 38 -11.11 -7.61 -3.13
CA CYS A 38 -11.53 -8.97 -2.77
C CYS A 38 -13.05 -9.09 -2.66
N VAL A 39 -13.77 -8.59 -3.67
CA VAL A 39 -15.23 -8.65 -3.77
C VAL A 39 -15.79 -10.06 -3.50
N ASP A 40 -15.05 -11.08 -3.92
CA ASP A 40 -15.32 -12.50 -3.71
C ASP A 40 -15.25 -12.93 -2.23
N ARG A 41 -14.39 -12.28 -1.43
CA ARG A 41 -14.25 -12.55 0.01
C ARG A 41 -15.21 -11.74 0.86
N ILE A 42 -15.34 -10.45 0.58
CA ILE A 42 -16.12 -9.53 1.42
C ILE A 42 -17.62 -9.88 1.41
N TYR A 43 -18.12 -10.42 0.30
CA TYR A 43 -19.52 -10.84 0.16
C TYR A 43 -19.73 -12.35 0.33
N SER A 44 -18.69 -13.11 0.71
CA SER A 44 -18.81 -14.56 0.86
C SER A 44 -19.62 -14.93 2.10
N ALA A 45 -20.74 -15.62 1.92
CA ALA A 45 -21.54 -16.15 3.01
C ALA A 45 -20.86 -17.34 3.74
N THR A 46 -19.88 -17.99 3.10
CA THR A 46 -19.19 -19.16 3.67
C THR A 46 -18.09 -18.79 4.66
N LEU A 47 -17.64 -17.53 4.64
CA LEU A 47 -16.65 -17.03 5.59
C LEU A 47 -17.35 -16.42 6.82
N PRO A 48 -16.79 -16.62 8.03
CA PRO A 48 -17.17 -15.85 9.20
C PRO A 48 -17.04 -14.35 8.90
N GLU A 49 -17.91 -13.52 9.48
CA GLU A 49 -17.92 -12.07 9.24
C GLU A 49 -16.54 -11.43 9.54
N ALA A 50 -15.88 -11.88 10.60
CA ALA A 50 -14.53 -11.44 10.98
C ALA A 50 -13.46 -11.71 9.89
N ASP A 51 -13.70 -12.63 8.95
CA ASP A 51 -12.76 -13.00 7.88
C ASP A 51 -13.14 -12.42 6.51
N ARG A 52 -14.29 -11.75 6.41
CA ARG A 52 -14.81 -11.06 5.20
C ARG A 52 -14.10 -9.74 4.93
N ARG A 53 -12.78 -9.79 4.85
CA ARG A 53 -11.90 -8.65 4.56
C ARG A 53 -10.87 -8.99 3.48
N PRO A 54 -10.29 -7.98 2.81
CA PRO A 54 -9.35 -8.19 1.73
C PRO A 54 -8.12 -9.00 2.15
N SER A 55 -7.64 -9.87 1.26
CA SER A 55 -6.46 -10.70 1.54
C SER A 55 -5.23 -9.88 1.89
N CYS A 56 -5.04 -8.72 1.24
CA CYS A 56 -3.92 -7.84 1.52
C CYS A 56 -3.97 -7.20 2.92
N VAL A 57 -5.15 -7.05 3.51
CA VAL A 57 -5.37 -6.55 4.88
C VAL A 57 -5.05 -7.65 5.89
N MET A 58 -5.57 -8.87 5.65
CA MET A 58 -5.26 -10.05 6.47
C MET A 58 -3.78 -10.39 6.47
N ALA A 59 -3.14 -10.30 5.31
CA ALA A 59 -1.76 -10.67 5.13
C ALA A 59 -0.77 -9.60 5.63
N CYS A 60 -1.22 -8.52 6.26
CA CYS A 60 -0.35 -7.43 6.72
C CYS A 60 -0.05 -7.58 8.23
N PRO A 61 1.10 -8.14 8.63
CA PRO A 61 1.43 -8.30 10.05
C PRO A 61 1.45 -6.99 10.85
N PRO A 62 2.01 -5.87 10.34
CA PRO A 62 2.05 -4.63 11.12
C PRO A 62 0.71 -3.88 11.14
N GLY A 63 -0.33 -4.37 10.46
CA GLY A 63 -1.63 -3.69 10.42
C GLY A 63 -1.63 -2.37 9.64
N ALA A 64 -0.72 -2.20 8.69
CA ALA A 64 -0.59 -0.97 7.90
C ALA A 64 -1.76 -0.72 6.95
N ARG A 65 -2.57 -1.74 6.64
CA ARG A 65 -3.74 -1.64 5.76
C ARG A 65 -5.00 -1.77 6.61
N LEU A 66 -5.84 -0.74 6.55
CA LEU A 66 -7.16 -0.71 7.19
C LEU A 66 -8.24 -0.91 6.12
N PHE A 67 -9.37 -1.49 6.51
CA PHE A 67 -10.51 -1.72 5.62
C PHE A 67 -11.82 -1.42 6.34
N GLY A 68 -12.74 -0.77 5.65
CA GLY A 68 -14.04 -0.34 6.16
C GLY A 68 -14.73 0.60 5.16
N ASP A 69 -15.94 1.02 5.49
CA ASP A 69 -16.69 2.00 4.71
C ASP A 69 -16.20 3.42 5.01
N ILE A 70 -15.78 4.15 3.98
CA ILE A 70 -15.32 5.54 4.09
C ILE A 70 -16.47 6.54 4.25
N HIS A 71 -17.70 6.14 3.90
CA HIS A 71 -18.89 6.97 4.05
C HIS A 71 -19.50 6.86 5.45
N ASP A 72 -19.16 5.81 6.20
CA ASP A 72 -19.50 5.69 7.61
C ASP A 72 -18.48 6.48 8.47
N PRO A 73 -18.89 7.57 9.15
CA PRO A 73 -17.98 8.41 9.93
C PRO A 73 -17.38 7.72 11.17
N ASP A 74 -17.99 6.62 11.63
CA ASP A 74 -17.58 5.86 12.80
C ASP A 74 -16.69 4.66 12.46
N SER A 75 -16.52 4.37 11.17
CA SER A 75 -15.67 3.27 10.70
C SER A 75 -14.20 3.48 11.07
N VAL A 76 -13.46 2.37 11.20
CA VAL A 76 -12.02 2.41 11.51
C VAL A 76 -11.22 3.21 10.48
N VAL A 77 -11.62 3.15 9.20
CA VAL A 77 -10.93 3.88 8.12
C VAL A 77 -11.25 5.37 8.17
N SER A 78 -12.51 5.75 8.39
CA SER A 78 -12.93 7.16 8.45
C SER A 78 -12.30 7.88 9.64
N ARG A 79 -12.27 7.23 10.81
CA ARG A 79 -11.54 7.74 11.98
C ARG A 79 -10.05 7.88 11.68
N ALA A 80 -9.43 6.84 11.10
CA ALA A 80 -8.01 6.88 10.79
C ALA A 80 -7.64 7.99 9.80
N ILE A 81 -8.46 8.23 8.77
CA ILE A 81 -8.26 9.32 7.80
C ILE A 81 -8.39 10.68 8.50
N ARG A 82 -9.46 10.89 9.27
CA ARG A 82 -9.74 12.15 9.95
C ARG A 82 -8.69 12.49 11.01
N GLU A 83 -8.27 11.52 11.80
CA GLU A 83 -7.40 11.73 12.97
C GLU A 83 -5.92 11.73 12.62
N ASN A 84 -5.52 11.08 11.51
CA ASN A 84 -4.10 10.95 11.13
C ASN A 84 -3.71 11.75 9.89
N GLY A 85 -4.59 12.63 9.38
CA GLY A 85 -4.30 13.45 8.19
C GLY A 85 -4.24 12.65 6.90
N GLY A 86 -5.17 11.70 6.71
CA GLY A 86 -5.23 10.87 5.53
C GLY A 86 -5.51 11.68 4.24
N TYR A 87 -4.88 11.29 3.15
CA TYR A 87 -4.96 11.98 1.86
C TYR A 87 -5.16 10.99 0.70
N THR A 88 -5.72 11.49 -0.41
CA THR A 88 -5.89 10.70 -1.64
C THR A 88 -4.63 10.77 -2.50
N LEU A 89 -4.33 9.69 -3.22
CA LEU A 89 -3.20 9.67 -4.15
C LEU A 89 -3.52 10.48 -5.42
N MET A 90 -2.61 11.37 -5.79
CA MET A 90 -2.66 12.23 -6.99
C MET A 90 -4.02 12.94 -7.16
N PRO A 91 -4.39 13.84 -6.23
CA PRO A 91 -5.67 14.55 -6.25
C PRO A 91 -5.90 15.40 -7.51
N GLU A 92 -4.83 15.82 -8.20
CA GLU A 92 -4.86 16.62 -9.42
C GLU A 92 -5.64 15.96 -10.57
N TRP A 93 -5.81 14.63 -10.56
CA TRP A 93 -6.60 13.91 -11.58
C TRP A 93 -8.11 13.91 -11.32
N GLY A 94 -8.58 14.41 -10.17
CA GLY A 94 -10.02 14.55 -9.88
C GLY A 94 -10.80 13.24 -9.81
N THR A 95 -10.14 12.08 -9.72
CA THR A 95 -10.80 10.76 -9.82
C THR A 95 -11.47 10.29 -8.52
N GLN A 96 -11.31 11.03 -7.42
CA GLN A 96 -11.89 10.75 -6.10
C GLN A 96 -11.70 9.26 -5.68
N PRO A 97 -10.44 8.78 -5.56
CA PRO A 97 -10.18 7.39 -5.26
C PRO A 97 -10.62 7.02 -3.84
N SER A 98 -11.19 5.83 -3.66
CA SER A 98 -11.62 5.34 -2.34
C SER A 98 -10.47 4.95 -1.41
N ASN A 99 -9.26 4.77 -1.94
CA ASN A 99 -8.08 4.44 -1.14
C ASN A 99 -7.40 5.72 -0.66
N HIS A 100 -7.19 5.81 0.65
CA HIS A 100 -6.47 6.90 1.29
C HIS A 100 -5.17 6.40 1.89
N TYR A 101 -4.17 7.29 1.89
CA TYR A 101 -2.86 7.05 2.47
C TYR A 101 -2.74 7.86 3.75
N LEU A 102 -2.08 7.28 4.75
CA LEU A 102 -1.74 7.99 5.98
C LEU A 102 -0.29 8.50 5.87
N PRO A 103 -0.02 9.74 6.29
CA PRO A 103 1.32 10.28 6.27
C PRO A 103 2.25 9.45 7.13
N ARG A 104 3.49 9.28 6.67
CA ARG A 104 4.52 8.62 7.46
C ARG A 104 4.81 9.45 8.70
N ARG A 105 4.57 8.89 9.89
CA ARG A 105 5.06 9.49 11.13
C ARG A 105 6.58 9.28 11.21
N LYS A 106 7.33 10.36 11.34
CA LYS A 106 8.77 10.28 11.62
C LYS A 106 8.95 9.83 13.07
N THR A 107 9.33 8.57 13.26
CA THR A 107 9.74 8.08 14.58
C THR A 107 11.21 8.43 14.79
N ALA A 108 11.51 9.19 15.84
CA ALA A 108 12.89 9.36 16.28
C ALA A 108 13.33 8.07 16.97
N ILE A 109 14.34 7.39 16.42
CA ILE A 109 14.91 6.20 17.04
C ILE A 109 15.85 6.66 18.15
N ALA A 110 15.56 6.27 19.38
CA ALA A 110 16.55 6.37 20.46
C ALA A 110 17.54 5.23 20.28
N VAL A 111 18.74 5.56 19.82
CA VAL A 111 19.83 4.59 19.69
C VAL A 111 20.47 4.43 21.07
N HIS A 112 20.40 3.22 21.63
CA HIS A 112 21.08 2.88 22.87
C HIS A 112 22.52 2.44 22.57
N ASP A 113 23.44 2.63 23.54
CA ASP A 113 24.88 2.36 23.33
C ASP A 113 25.18 0.90 22.94
N ASP A 114 24.37 -0.04 23.42
CA ASP A 114 24.43 -1.48 23.08
C ASP A 114 24.02 -1.76 21.61
N GLN A 115 23.20 -0.89 21.01
CA GLN A 115 22.80 -0.98 19.61
C GLN A 115 23.82 -0.34 18.65
N LEU A 116 24.79 0.42 19.16
CA LEU A 116 25.91 0.94 18.38
C LEU A 116 26.90 -0.17 18.01
N VAL A 117 26.95 -1.22 18.81
CA VAL A 117 27.75 -2.40 18.56
C VAL A 117 26.88 -3.37 17.76
N ARG A 118 27.25 -3.65 16.51
CA ARG A 118 26.60 -4.73 15.75
C ARG A 118 26.72 -6.02 16.58
N ALA A 119 25.60 -6.59 17.02
CA ALA A 119 25.56 -8.00 17.38
C ALA A 119 26.16 -8.77 16.20
N ASP A 120 27.28 -9.44 16.45
CA ASP A 120 28.26 -9.83 15.44
C ASP A 120 27.64 -10.29 14.11
N ASN A 121 28.05 -9.68 13.00
CA ASN A 121 27.83 -10.25 11.67
C ASN A 121 28.82 -11.43 11.55
N PRO A 122 28.38 -12.69 11.68
CA PRO A 122 29.29 -13.83 11.72
C PRO A 122 30.05 -14.02 10.39
N LEU A 123 29.63 -13.37 9.31
CA LEU A 123 30.21 -13.51 7.99
C LEU A 123 31.20 -12.38 7.62
N LYS A 124 31.28 -11.28 8.39
CA LYS A 124 32.15 -10.10 8.11
C LYS A 124 32.14 -9.62 6.63
N ILE A 125 31.04 -9.85 5.89
CA ILE A 125 30.96 -9.54 4.45
C ILE A 125 30.90 -8.02 4.21
N ASP A 126 30.32 -7.26 5.13
CA ASP A 126 30.11 -5.81 4.99
C ASP A 126 31.36 -4.95 5.21
N GLY A 127 32.47 -5.54 5.69
CA GLY A 127 33.71 -4.82 5.96
C GLY A 127 34.41 -4.25 4.72
N LYS A 128 33.93 -4.58 3.52
CA LYS A 128 34.53 -4.15 2.24
C LYS A 128 33.80 -3.01 1.55
N LEU A 129 32.63 -2.58 2.04
CA LEU A 129 31.88 -1.49 1.41
C LEU A 129 32.36 -0.15 1.99
N PRO A 130 32.77 0.83 1.15
CA PRO A 130 33.09 2.16 1.63
C PRO A 130 31.85 2.76 2.28
N LYS A 131 31.94 3.07 3.58
CA LYS A 131 30.87 3.79 4.27
C LYS A 131 30.78 5.20 3.67
N PRO A 132 29.59 5.65 3.21
CA PRO A 132 29.42 7.03 2.78
C PRO A 132 29.77 7.98 3.92
N SER A 133 30.40 9.11 3.57
CA SER A 133 30.71 10.18 4.53
C SER A 133 29.44 10.64 5.25
N ARG A 134 29.55 10.96 6.55
CA ARG A 134 28.46 11.52 7.36
C ARG A 134 27.94 12.88 6.84
N GLN A 135 28.65 13.49 5.91
CA GLN A 135 28.28 14.77 5.28
C GLN A 135 27.47 14.58 3.98
N LEU A 136 27.31 13.35 3.50
CA LEU A 136 26.51 13.09 2.30
C LEU A 136 25.02 13.14 2.64
N PRO A 137 24.18 13.69 1.73
CA PRO A 137 22.73 13.64 1.89
C PRO A 137 22.27 12.21 2.10
N THR A 138 21.43 12.00 3.11
CA THR A 138 20.81 10.70 3.36
C THR A 138 19.71 10.44 2.32
N LEU A 139 19.29 9.18 2.19
CA LEU A 139 18.17 8.82 1.32
C LEU A 139 16.90 9.59 1.71
N ASP A 140 16.73 9.89 3.00
CA ASP A 140 15.59 10.67 3.51
C ASP A 140 15.67 12.16 3.10
N ASP A 141 16.87 12.74 3.02
CA ASP A 141 17.08 14.14 2.61
C ASP A 141 16.75 14.37 1.12
N VAL A 142 16.93 13.34 0.29
CA VAL A 142 16.67 13.41 -1.17
C VAL A 142 15.26 12.97 -1.56
N THR A 143 14.55 12.28 -0.66
CA THR A 143 13.20 11.74 -0.92
C THR A 143 12.08 12.50 -0.22
N SER A 144 12.39 13.48 0.63
CA SER A 144 11.41 14.42 1.18
C SER A 144 11.00 15.46 0.13
N TRP A 145 10.05 15.09 -0.72
CA TRP A 145 9.23 15.99 -1.54
C TRP A 145 7.83 16.08 -0.95
#